data_AF-A0A0C1U8N1-F1
#
_entry.id   AF-A0A0C1U8N1-F1
#
_cell.length_a   1.000
_cell.length_b   1.000
_cell.length_c   1.000
_cell.angle_alpha   90.00
_cell.angle_beta   90.00
_cell.angle_gamma   90.00
#
_symmetry.space_group_name_H-M   'P 1'
#
loop_
_entity.id
_entity.type
_entity.pdbx_description
1 polymer ?
#
loop_
_entity_poly.entity_id
_entity_poly.type
_entity_poly.pdbx_seq_one_letter_code
_entity_poly.pdbx_strand_id
1 'polypeptide(L)'
;MDHNAVKKTAERFSPIPQKVIRHLITEGILTETLDRDHDIEALELLHRIWADATILRSQLATLPKKRRLNLIETADLNRWETYVFSRYKNSSGRLPVDRVAGEVEATFGVKINDYIRARIERIRKKVQNARYYKKAAGRNNKQGRAQQ
;
A
#
# COMPACT_ATOMS: atom_id res chain seq x y z
N MET A 1 4.26 -24.38 -3.00
CA MET A 1 4.14 -23.45 -1.86
C MET A 1 3.21 -24.01 -0.79
N ASP A 2 3.75 -24.35 0.38
CA ASP A 2 2.98 -24.81 1.54
C ASP A 2 2.36 -23.61 2.30
N HIS A 3 1.04 -23.44 2.17
CA HIS A 3 0.31 -22.35 2.82
C HIS A 3 0.31 -22.44 4.35
N ASN A 4 0.41 -23.63 4.92
CA ASN A 4 0.42 -23.85 6.36
C ASN A 4 1.79 -23.49 6.94
N ALA A 5 2.87 -23.85 6.25
CA ALA A 5 4.23 -23.44 6.61
C ALA A 5 4.34 -21.91 6.66
N VAL A 6 3.91 -21.20 5.61
CA VAL A 6 3.93 -19.72 5.57
C VAL A 6 3.16 -19.10 6.74
N LYS A 7 1.99 -19.66 7.08
CA LYS A 7 1.18 -19.16 8.19
C LYS A 7 1.90 -19.32 9.53
N LYS A 8 2.40 -20.52 9.82
CA LYS A 8 3.14 -20.81 11.06
C LYS A 8 4.39 -19.96 11.18
N THR A 9 5.13 -19.77 10.08
CA THR A 9 6.32 -18.91 10.08
C THR A 9 5.97 -17.45 10.36
N ALA A 10 4.89 -16.92 9.76
CA ALA A 10 4.44 -15.56 10.07
C ALA A 10 4.00 -15.39 11.54
N GLU A 11 3.39 -16.42 12.14
CA GLU A 11 3.04 -16.43 13.56
C GLU A 11 4.29 -16.44 14.44
N ARG A 12 5.28 -17.29 14.11
CA ARG A 12 6.56 -17.39 14.83
C ARG A 12 7.38 -16.10 14.76
N PHE A 13 7.42 -15.46 13.59
CA PHE A 13 8.22 -14.25 13.34
C PHE A 13 7.37 -12.97 13.28
N SER A 14 6.20 -12.97 13.93
CA SER A 14 5.40 -11.75 14.11
C SER A 14 6.30 -10.64 14.66
N PRO A 15 6.42 -9.47 14.00
CA PRO A 15 5.38 -8.81 13.20
C PRO A 15 5.43 -9.01 11.66
N ILE A 16 6.26 -9.92 11.12
CA ILE A 16 6.40 -10.08 9.67
C ILE A 16 5.09 -10.62 9.03
N PRO A 17 4.46 -9.91 8.09
CA PRO A 17 3.23 -10.37 7.43
C PRO A 17 3.47 -11.56 6.48
N GLN A 18 2.52 -12.49 6.40
CA GLN A 18 2.55 -13.62 5.45
C GLN A 18 2.83 -13.18 4.00
N LYS A 19 2.28 -12.03 3.57
CA LYS A 19 2.49 -11.52 2.20
C LYS A 19 3.96 -11.25 1.89
N VAL A 20 4.76 -10.89 2.88
CA VAL A 20 6.19 -10.61 2.73
C VAL A 20 6.94 -11.92 2.62
N ILE A 21 6.64 -12.90 3.47
CA ILE A 21 7.23 -14.25 3.38
C ILE A 21 6.97 -14.85 1.99
N ARG A 22 5.73 -14.79 1.49
CA ARG A 22 5.40 -15.28 0.14
C ARG A 22 6.18 -14.55 -0.95
N HIS A 23 6.35 -13.24 -0.81
CA HIS A 23 7.16 -12.47 -1.77
C HIS A 23 8.61 -12.95 -1.75
N LEU A 24 9.22 -13.12 -0.58
CA LEU A 24 10.61 -13.60 -0.49
C LEU A 24 10.80 -15.01 -1.06
N ILE A 25 9.81 -15.92 -0.88
CA ILE A 25 9.82 -17.24 -1.54
C ILE A 25 9.75 -17.09 -3.05
N THR A 26 8.85 -16.22 -3.55
CA THR A 26 8.67 -16.00 -5.00
C THR A 26 9.93 -15.43 -5.64
N GLU A 27 10.67 -14.57 -4.93
CA GLU A 27 11.96 -14.03 -5.38
C GLU A 27 13.14 -15.00 -5.17
N GLY A 28 12.90 -16.20 -4.62
CA GLY A 28 13.95 -17.20 -4.36
C GLY A 28 14.90 -16.84 -3.23
N ILE A 29 14.55 -15.86 -2.38
CA ILE A 29 15.32 -15.46 -1.19
C ILE A 29 15.10 -16.47 -0.06
N LEU A 30 13.87 -16.98 0.06
CA LEU A 30 13.51 -18.05 0.97
C LEU A 30 13.11 -19.30 0.20
N THR A 31 13.29 -20.46 0.79
CA THR A 31 12.80 -21.73 0.23
C THR A 31 11.30 -21.90 0.41
N GLU A 32 10.69 -22.76 -0.41
CA GLU A 32 9.27 -23.08 -0.26
C GLU A 32 8.93 -23.82 1.04
N THR A 33 9.90 -24.53 1.61
CA THR A 33 9.75 -25.36 2.83
C THR A 33 10.07 -24.58 4.10
N LEU A 34 10.81 -23.47 4.02
CA LEU A 34 11.18 -22.60 5.15
C LEU A 34 11.88 -23.34 6.30
N ASP A 35 12.64 -24.38 5.96
CA ASP A 35 13.23 -25.34 6.89
C ASP A 35 14.77 -25.31 6.92
N ARG A 36 15.39 -24.48 6.09
CA ARG A 36 16.84 -24.35 6.02
C ARG A 36 17.35 -23.26 6.96
N ASP A 37 18.58 -23.41 7.44
CA ASP A 37 19.21 -22.44 8.35
C ASP A 37 19.24 -21.01 7.77
N HIS A 38 19.58 -20.86 6.49
CA HIS A 38 19.56 -19.54 5.83
C HIS A 38 18.17 -18.88 5.81
N ASP A 39 17.08 -19.66 5.78
CA ASP A 39 15.71 -19.11 5.84
C ASP A 39 15.47 -18.52 7.23
N ILE A 40 15.89 -19.25 8.27
CA ILE A 40 15.76 -18.85 9.66
C ILE A 40 16.58 -17.59 9.92
N GLU A 41 17.86 -17.56 9.50
CA GLU A 41 18.74 -16.40 9.65
C GLU A 41 18.17 -15.15 8.96
N ALA A 42 17.67 -15.29 7.73
CA ALA A 42 17.05 -14.19 6.99
C ALA A 42 15.79 -13.67 7.69
N LEU A 43 14.95 -14.57 8.23
CA LEU A 43 13.75 -14.21 8.96
C LEU A 43 14.05 -13.56 10.31
N GLU A 44 15.08 -14.02 11.03
CA GLU A 44 15.52 -13.40 12.28
C GLU A 44 16.03 -11.98 12.07
N LEU A 45 16.85 -11.76 11.03
CA LEU A 45 17.28 -10.42 10.65
C LEU A 45 16.08 -9.55 10.32
N LEU A 46 15.19 -10.03 9.44
CA LEU A 46 14.01 -9.30 9.00
C LEU A 46 13.09 -8.96 10.17
N HIS A 47 12.94 -9.86 11.14
CA HIS A 47 12.14 -9.67 12.34
C HIS A 47 12.68 -8.52 13.20
N ARG A 48 14.01 -8.46 13.40
CA ARG A 48 14.66 -7.40 14.18
C ARG A 48 14.52 -6.02 13.55
N ILE A 49 14.54 -5.95 12.22
CA ILE A 49 14.48 -4.68 11.48
C ILE A 49 13.06 -4.31 11.02
N TRP A 50 12.07 -5.15 11.32
CA TRP A 50 10.73 -4.96 10.79
C TRP A 50 10.12 -3.65 11.31
N ALA A 51 9.67 -2.82 10.38
CA ALA A 51 9.13 -1.49 10.67
C ALA A 51 10.08 -0.53 11.42
N ASP A 52 11.39 -0.81 11.44
CA ASP A 52 12.38 0.12 11.97
C ASP A 52 12.37 1.43 11.15
N ALA A 53 12.10 2.54 11.82
CA ALA A 53 11.91 3.83 11.16
C ALA A 53 13.21 4.37 10.53
N THR A 54 14.37 4.04 11.09
CA THR A 54 15.67 4.49 10.59
C THR A 54 16.02 3.77 9.28
N ILE A 55 15.82 2.45 9.25
CA ILE A 55 16.01 1.61 8.06
C ILE A 55 14.99 1.98 6.99
N LEU A 56 13.70 2.08 7.34
CA LEU A 56 12.64 2.46 6.39
C LEU A 56 12.89 3.82 5.74
N ARG A 57 13.35 4.83 6.51
CA ARG A 57 13.70 6.15 5.96
C ARG A 57 14.84 6.04 4.96
N SER A 58 15.88 5.27 5.29
CA SER A 58 17.04 5.06 4.43
C SER A 58 16.65 4.35 3.13
N GLN A 59 15.86 3.28 3.22
CA GLN A 59 15.32 2.57 2.06
C GLN A 59 14.48 3.49 1.18
N LEU A 60 13.55 4.26 1.76
CA LEU A 60 12.70 5.18 1.01
C LEU A 60 13.51 6.30 0.36
N ALA A 61 14.56 6.82 1.00
CA ALA A 61 15.36 7.93 0.51
C ALA A 61 15.98 7.66 -0.88
N THR A 62 16.26 6.40 -1.20
CA THR A 62 16.75 5.96 -2.52
C THR A 62 15.77 6.22 -3.67
N LEU A 63 14.48 6.39 -3.37
CA LEU A 63 13.43 6.57 -4.36
C LEU A 63 13.11 8.05 -4.59
N PRO A 64 12.71 8.45 -5.82
CA PRO A 64 12.24 9.81 -6.08
C PRO A 64 11.06 10.20 -5.19
N LYS A 65 10.95 11.49 -4.83
CA LYS A 65 9.89 12.02 -3.94
C LYS A 65 8.48 11.57 -4.34
N LYS A 66 8.17 11.60 -5.64
CA LYS A 66 6.87 11.15 -6.18
C LYS A 66 6.60 9.68 -5.85
N ARG A 67 7.61 8.81 -5.98
CA ARG A 67 7.48 7.36 -5.70
C ARG A 67 7.37 7.09 -4.20
N ARG A 68 8.14 7.79 -3.37
CA ARG A 68 8.02 7.72 -1.89
C ARG A 68 6.60 8.05 -1.43
N LEU A 69 6.06 9.19 -1.88
CA LEU A 69 4.70 9.60 -1.53
C LEU A 69 3.66 8.58 -1.99
N ASN A 70 3.83 8.02 -3.18
CA ASN A 70 2.91 7.00 -3.68
C ASN A 70 2.93 5.73 -2.82
N LEU A 71 4.11 5.26 -2.42
CA LEU A 71 4.23 4.10 -1.52
C LEU A 71 3.52 4.36 -0.19
N ILE A 72 3.73 5.53 0.42
CA ILE A 72 3.09 5.88 1.70
C ILE A 72 1.57 5.99 1.55
N GLU A 73 1.08 6.66 0.51
CA GLU A 73 -0.37 6.87 0.30
C GLU A 73 -1.13 5.55 0.03
N THR A 74 -0.43 4.51 -0.45
CA THR A 74 -1.01 3.24 -0.90
C THR A 74 -0.56 2.02 -0.09
N ALA A 75 0.22 2.18 0.97
CA ALA A 75 0.80 1.08 1.75
C ALA A 75 -0.24 0.13 2.36
N ASP A 76 -1.44 0.66 2.65
CA ASP A 76 -2.59 -0.06 3.22
C ASP A 76 -3.55 -0.62 2.16
N LEU A 77 -3.28 -0.39 0.87
CA LEU A 77 -4.16 -0.74 -0.23
C LEU A 77 -3.69 -2.02 -0.92
N ASN A 78 -4.64 -2.90 -1.25
CA ASN A 78 -4.41 -4.02 -2.15
C ASN A 78 -4.45 -3.57 -3.63
N ARG A 79 -4.23 -4.51 -4.56
CA ARG A 79 -4.12 -4.23 -6.00
C ARG A 79 -5.31 -3.47 -6.58
N TRP A 80 -6.55 -3.89 -6.31
CA TRP A 80 -7.72 -3.23 -6.87
C TRP A 80 -7.99 -1.90 -6.15
N GLU A 81 -7.69 -1.80 -4.85
CA GLU A 81 -7.79 -0.55 -4.10
C GLU A 81 -6.79 0.50 -4.59
N THR A 82 -5.56 0.09 -4.93
CA THR A 82 -4.55 0.96 -5.57
C THR A 82 -5.04 1.46 -6.93
N TYR A 83 -5.70 0.61 -7.71
CA TYR A 83 -6.34 1.02 -8.97
C TYR A 83 -7.41 2.09 -8.72
N VAL A 84 -8.34 1.84 -7.80
CA VAL A 84 -9.38 2.81 -7.40
C VAL A 84 -8.78 4.14 -6.94
N PHE A 85 -7.75 4.08 -6.10
CA PHE A 85 -7.03 5.27 -5.62
C PHE A 85 -6.44 6.07 -6.80
N SER A 86 -5.78 5.38 -7.74
CA SER A 86 -5.22 5.99 -8.95
C SER A 86 -6.30 6.64 -9.82
N ARG A 87 -7.43 5.95 -10.04
CA ARG A 87 -8.55 6.47 -10.83
C ARG A 87 -9.10 7.77 -10.26
N TYR A 88 -9.34 7.84 -8.96
CA TYR A 88 -9.79 9.08 -8.34
C TYR A 88 -8.70 10.14 -8.30
N LYS A 89 -7.44 9.78 -7.99
CA LYS A 89 -6.32 10.72 -7.91
C LYS A 89 -6.04 11.41 -9.24
N ASN A 90 -6.23 10.72 -10.36
CA ASN A 90 -6.00 11.23 -11.71
C ASN A 90 -7.27 11.77 -12.39
N SER A 91 -8.45 11.64 -11.78
CA SER A 91 -9.70 12.19 -12.34
C SER A 91 -9.66 13.73 -12.39
N SER A 92 -9.94 14.30 -13.56
CA SER A 92 -10.06 15.75 -13.77
C SER A 92 -11.43 16.30 -13.35
N GLY A 93 -12.46 15.45 -13.26
CA GLY A 93 -13.83 15.82 -12.94
C GLY A 93 -14.54 14.85 -12.00
N ARG A 94 -15.87 14.94 -11.94
CA ARG A 94 -16.69 14.04 -11.13
C ARG A 94 -16.63 12.63 -11.73
N LEU A 95 -16.06 11.70 -10.98
CA LEU A 95 -16.03 10.28 -11.30
C LEU A 95 -17.04 9.54 -10.41
N PRO A 96 -18.13 8.96 -10.96
CA PRO A 96 -19.12 8.22 -10.18
C PRO A 96 -18.55 6.93 -9.57
N VAL A 97 -19.05 6.55 -8.40
CA VAL A 97 -18.64 5.31 -7.70
C VAL A 97 -19.02 4.08 -8.51
N ASP A 98 -20.22 4.05 -9.09
CA ASP A 98 -20.71 2.92 -9.90
C ASP A 98 -19.82 2.63 -11.09
N ARG A 99 -19.33 3.69 -11.76
CA ARG A 99 -18.40 3.54 -12.89
C ARG A 99 -17.11 2.86 -12.44
N VAL A 100 -16.55 3.29 -11.31
CA VAL A 100 -15.30 2.70 -10.78
C VAL A 100 -15.53 1.28 -10.28
N ALA A 101 -16.69 0.99 -9.68
CA ALA A 101 -17.07 -0.35 -9.27
C ALA A 101 -17.15 -1.31 -10.46
N GLY A 102 -17.80 -0.91 -11.56
CA GLY A 102 -17.85 -1.71 -12.78
C GLY A 102 -16.46 -1.96 -13.40
N GLU A 103 -15.58 -0.96 -13.38
CA GLU A 103 -14.19 -1.14 -13.83
C GLU A 103 -13.41 -2.13 -12.94
N VAL A 104 -13.63 -2.09 -11.62
CA VAL A 104 -13.00 -3.01 -10.68
C VAL A 104 -13.46 -4.45 -10.92
N GLU A 105 -14.76 -4.64 -11.13
CA GLU A 105 -15.32 -5.95 -11.43
C GLU A 105 -14.75 -6.52 -12.73
N ALA A 106 -14.75 -5.73 -13.80
CA ALA A 106 -14.24 -6.14 -15.10
C ALA A 106 -12.73 -6.43 -15.10
N THR A 107 -11.93 -5.65 -14.35
CA THR A 107 -10.46 -5.75 -14.40
C THR A 107 -9.91 -6.78 -13.41
N PHE A 108 -10.54 -6.94 -12.25
CA PHE A 108 -10.02 -7.76 -11.14
C PHE A 108 -10.90 -8.97 -10.81
N GLY A 109 -12.05 -9.13 -11.47
CA GLY A 109 -12.99 -10.23 -11.19
C GLY A 109 -13.62 -10.15 -9.79
N VAL A 110 -13.58 -8.98 -9.15
CA VAL A 110 -14.12 -8.79 -7.80
C VAL A 110 -15.61 -8.51 -7.90
N LYS A 111 -16.44 -9.45 -7.42
CA LYS A 111 -17.89 -9.28 -7.36
C LYS A 111 -18.25 -8.08 -6.47
N ILE A 112 -18.94 -7.10 -7.04
CA ILE A 112 -19.30 -5.89 -6.29
C ILE A 112 -20.43 -6.20 -5.30
N ASN A 113 -20.16 -5.86 -4.04
CA ASN A 113 -21.14 -5.89 -2.95
C ASN A 113 -21.04 -4.59 -2.13
N ASP A 114 -21.90 -4.43 -1.13
CA ASP A 114 -21.95 -3.22 -0.30
C ASP A 114 -20.64 -2.95 0.44
N TYR A 115 -19.93 -3.99 0.86
CA TYR A 115 -18.63 -3.87 1.51
C TYR A 115 -17.58 -3.27 0.56
N ILE A 116 -17.46 -3.81 -0.65
CA ILE A 116 -16.52 -3.32 -1.66
C ILE A 116 -16.89 -1.89 -2.07
N ARG A 117 -18.19 -1.61 -2.26
CA ARG A 117 -18.70 -0.27 -2.56
C ARG A 117 -18.32 0.74 -1.47
N ALA A 118 -18.57 0.41 -0.20
CA ALA A 118 -18.17 1.26 0.93
C ALA A 118 -16.65 1.47 0.99
N ARG A 119 -15.86 0.46 0.59
CA ARG A 119 -14.40 0.58 0.50
C ARG A 119 -13.95 1.51 -0.62
N ILE A 120 -14.57 1.43 -1.81
CA ILE A 120 -14.34 2.37 -2.93
C ILE A 120 -14.66 3.81 -2.48
N GLU A 121 -15.76 4.02 -1.77
CA GLU A 121 -16.14 5.33 -1.25
C GLU A 121 -15.14 5.88 -0.23
N ARG A 122 -14.63 5.04 0.68
CA ARG A 122 -13.59 5.44 1.63
C ARG A 122 -12.31 5.89 0.90
N ILE A 123 -11.89 5.17 -0.13
CA ILE A 123 -10.74 5.56 -0.96
C ILE A 123 -11.01 6.89 -1.67
N ARG A 124 -12.20 7.07 -2.25
CA ARG A 124 -12.61 8.34 -2.86
C ARG A 124 -12.51 9.50 -1.87
N LYS A 125 -13.06 9.35 -0.66
CA LYS A 125 -13.00 10.36 0.41
C LYS A 125 -11.54 10.67 0.80
N LYS A 126 -10.70 9.65 0.95
CA LYS A 126 -9.24 9.81 1.22
C LYS A 126 -8.58 10.70 0.15
N VAL A 127 -8.84 10.47 -1.12
CA VAL A 127 -8.31 11.29 -2.23
C VAL A 127 -8.87 12.71 -2.22
N GLN A 128 -10.18 12.87 -2.00
CA GLN A 128 -10.82 14.19 -1.97
C GLN A 128 -10.27 15.06 -0.82
N ASN A 129 -10.13 14.49 0.37
CA ASN A 129 -9.55 15.18 1.52
C ASN A 129 -8.10 15.59 1.24
N ALA A 130 -7.29 14.71 0.66
CA ALA A 130 -5.91 15.04 0.27
C ALA A 130 -5.83 16.21 -0.74
N ARG A 131 -6.76 16.28 -1.69
CA ARG A 131 -6.88 17.42 -2.64
C ARG A 131 -7.30 18.70 -1.92
N TYR A 132 -8.25 18.61 -0.99
CA TYR A 132 -8.72 19.75 -0.20
C TYR A 132 -7.58 20.36 0.64
N TYR A 133 -6.86 19.55 1.41
CA TYR A 133 -5.74 20.03 2.22
C TYR A 133 -4.60 20.62 1.39
N LYS A 134 -4.28 20.05 0.22
CA LYS A 134 -3.30 20.63 -0.71
C LYS A 134 -3.73 22.02 -1.22
N LYS A 135 -5.02 22.18 -1.55
CA LYS A 135 -5.57 23.49 -1.97
C LYS A 135 -5.56 24.50 -0.82
N ALA A 136 -5.93 24.10 0.38
CA ALA A 136 -5.91 24.96 1.57
C ALA A 136 -4.49 25.46 1.89
N ALA A 137 -3.51 24.55 1.93
CA ALA A 137 -2.11 24.91 2.15
C ALA A 137 -1.57 25.86 1.06
N GLY A 138 -1.93 25.63 -0.21
CA GLY A 138 -1.55 26.51 -1.32
C GLY A 138 -2.17 27.91 -1.25
N ARG A 139 -3.39 28.05 -0.71
CA ARG A 139 -4.04 29.36 -0.51
C ARG A 139 -3.36 30.16 0.60
N ASN A 140 -3.10 29.54 1.74
CA ASN A 140 -2.43 30.19 2.87
C ASN A 140 -1.02 30.69 2.48
N ASN A 141 -0.30 29.90 1.68
CA ASN A 141 1.04 30.26 1.21
C ASN A 141 1.04 31.43 0.18
N LYS A 142 -0.06 31.63 -0.56
CA LYS A 142 -0.24 32.78 -1.46
C LYS A 142 -0.60 34.06 -0.69
N GLN A 143 -1.40 33.95 0.36
CA GLN A 143 -1.79 35.09 1.19
C GLN A 143 -0.62 35.63 2.03
N GLY A 144 0.24 34.76 2.58
CA GLY A 144 1.43 35.19 3.32
C GLY A 144 2.52 35.85 2.44
N ARG A 145 2.54 35.57 1.12
CA ARG A 145 3.45 36.22 0.16
C ARG A 145 2.93 37.56 -0.38
N ALA A 146 1.64 37.84 -0.23
CA ALA A 146 1.05 39.12 -0.65
C ALA A 146 1.08 40.18 0.45
N GLN A 147 1.60 39.83 1.64
CA GLN A 147 1.71 40.70 2.82
C GLN A 147 3.18 41.03 3.17
N GLN A 148 4.14 40.62 2.33
CA GLN A 148 5.55 40.97 2.38
C GLN A 148 5.89 41.82 1.17
#